data_AF-A0A2D6ME71-F1
#
_entry.id   AF-A0A2D6ME71-F1
#
_cell.length_a   1.000
_cell.length_b   1.000
_cell.length_c   1.000
_cell.angle_alpha   90.00
_cell.angle_beta   90.00
_cell.angle_gamma   90.00
#
_symmetry.space_group_name_H-M   'P 1'
#
loop_
_entity.id
_entity.type
_entity.pdbx_description
1 polymer ?
#
loop_
_entity_poly.entity_id
_entity_poly.type
_entity_poly.pdbx_seq_one_letter_code
_entity_poly.pdbx_strand_id
1 'polypeptide(L)' 'MKVGDLVRVKPPSWQKTPLVEQDWIGIITDFKIDRSTTGTDDDCRYAMVFWNEQFPCEEEYLDQIEVISEAR' A
#
# COMPACT_ATOMS: atom_id res chain seq x y z
N MET A 1 3.51 -6.40 -7.41
CA MET A 1 2.61 -6.15 -6.28
C MET A 1 1.34 -6.94 -6.50
N LYS A 2 1.03 -7.87 -5.60
CA LYS A 2 -0.11 -8.79 -5.61
C LYS A 2 -0.57 -9.09 -4.18
N VAL A 3 -1.75 -9.72 -4.04
CA VAL A 3 -2.26 -10.18 -2.75
C VAL A 3 -1.25 -11.14 -2.11
N GLY A 4 -0.99 -10.93 -0.81
CA GLY A 4 -0.01 -11.67 -0.02
C GLY A 4 1.39 -11.04 -0.01
N ASP A 5 1.70 -10.08 -0.88
CA ASP A 5 2.98 -9.36 -0.81
C ASP A 5 3.08 -8.56 0.50
N LEU A 6 4.27 -8.55 1.09
CA LEU A 6 4.59 -7.66 2.21
C LEU A 6 5.05 -6.32 1.68
N VAL A 7 4.50 -5.26 2.24
CA VAL A 7 4.74 -3.87 1.85
C VAL A 7 5.14 -3.00 3.03
N ARG A 8 5.76 -1.87 2.73
CA ARG A 8 5.95 -0.76 3.66
C ARG A 8 5.64 0.56 2.98
N VAL A 9 5.45 1.61 3.78
CA VAL A 9 5.29 2.98 3.29
C VAL A 9 6.61 3.48 2.72
N LYS A 10 6.57 4.06 1.51
CA LYS A 10 7.73 4.71 0.91
C LYS A 10 8.09 5.96 1.72
N PRO A 11 9.38 6.17 2.02
CA PRO A 11 9.80 7.44 2.60
C PRO A 11 9.48 8.57 1.61
N PRO A 12 9.02 9.74 2.09
CA PRO A 12 8.86 10.92 1.24
C PRO A 12 10.17 11.25 0.53
N SER A 13 10.12 11.65 -0.74
CA SER A 13 11.31 11.88 -1.57
C SER A 13 12.26 12.96 -1.02
N TRP A 14 11.78 13.84 -0.15
CA TRP A 14 12.55 14.88 0.53
C TRP A 14 13.20 14.41 1.85
N GLN A 15 12.89 13.21 2.32
CA GLN A 15 13.34 12.67 3.59
C GLN A 15 14.44 11.62 3.37
N LYS A 16 15.67 11.92 3.80
CA LYS A 16 16.83 11.02 3.68
C LYS A 16 16.98 10.02 4.83
N THR A 17 16.21 10.20 5.91
CA THR A 17 16.31 9.40 7.13
C THR A 17 14.96 8.78 7.41
N PRO A 18 14.87 7.45 7.57
CA PRO A 18 13.60 6.82 7.89
C PRO A 18 13.15 7.23 9.30
N LEU A 19 11.92 7.72 9.41
CA LEU A 19 11.26 7.90 10.71
C LEU A 19 10.89 6.52 11.27
N VAL A 20 10.91 6.36 12.59
CA VAL A 20 10.59 5.07 13.26
C VAL A 20 9.18 4.56 12.95
N GLU A 21 8.25 5.46 12.57
CA GLU A 21 6.91 5.10 12.07
C GLU A 21 6.92 4.51 10.64
N GLN A 22 8.04 4.57 9.91
CA GLN A 22 8.17 4.01 8.55
C GLN A 22 8.58 2.52 8.53
N ASP A 23 8.73 1.89 9.71
CA ASP A 23 9.06 0.46 9.82
C ASP A 23 7.80 -0.44 9.88
N TRP A 24 6.61 0.12 9.63
CA TRP A 24 5.40 -0.67 9.57
C TRP A 24 5.43 -1.57 8.32
N ILE A 25 5.29 -2.86 8.56
CA ILE A 25 5.20 -3.89 7.53
C ILE A 25 3.76 -4.35 7.47
N GLY A 26 3.13 -4.13 6.33
CA GLY A 26 1.78 -4.58 6.05
C GLY A 26 1.76 -5.73 5.05
N ILE A 27 0.64 -6.43 4.97
CA ILE A 27 0.37 -7.43 3.94
C ILE A 27 -0.78 -6.97 3.06
N ILE A 28 -0.63 -7.10 1.74
CA ILE A 28 -1.72 -6.81 0.82
C ILE A 28 -2.78 -7.91 0.93
N THR A 29 -4.00 -7.52 1.24
CA THR A 29 -5.13 -8.45 1.38
C THR A 29 -6.06 -8.43 0.17
N ASP A 30 -6.17 -7.29 -0.52
CA ASP A 30 -7.02 -7.13 -1.71
C ASP A 30 -6.66 -5.87 -2.52
N PHE A 31 -7.33 -5.64 -3.65
CA PHE A 31 -7.26 -4.39 -4.42
C PHE A 31 -8.65 -3.85 -4.71
N LYS A 32 -8.84 -2.55 -4.47
CA LYS A 32 -10.07 -1.83 -4.78
C LYS A 32 -9.86 -0.98 -6.03
N ILE A 33 -10.82 -1.03 -6.94
CA ILE A 33 -10.87 -0.18 -8.13
C ILE A 33 -11.92 0.89 -7.87
N ASP A 34 -11.52 2.16 -7.86
CA ASP A 34 -12.51 3.24 -7.84
C ASP A 34 -13.16 3.34 -9.23
N ARG A 35 -14.49 3.19 -9.26
CA ARG A 35 -15.31 3.30 -10.48
C ARG A 35 -16.16 4.57 -10.50
N SER A 36 -15.97 5.46 -9.52
CA SER A 36 -16.81 6.64 -9.32
C SER A 36 -16.43 7.82 -10.22
N THR A 37 -15.23 7.82 -10.79
CA THR A 37 -14.79 8.83 -11.75
C THR A 37 -15.27 8.48 -13.16
N THR A 38 -16.31 9.19 -13.60
CA THR A 38 -16.76 9.23 -14.99
C THR A 38 -15.63 9.75 -15.89
N GLY A 39 -14.84 8.84 -16.43
CA GLY A 39 -13.87 9.15 -17.48
C GLY A 39 -12.43 8.86 -17.07
N THR A 40 -11.91 7.80 -17.69
CA THR A 40 -10.52 7.68 -18.18
C THR A 40 -9.38 7.51 -17.18
N ASP A 41 -9.55 6.78 -16.09
CA ASP A 41 -8.41 6.07 -15.49
C ASP A 41 -8.87 4.78 -14.79
N ASP A 42 -8.80 3.67 -15.53
CA ASP A 42 -8.92 2.29 -14.99
C ASP A 42 -7.74 1.91 -14.06
N ASP A 43 -6.91 2.88 -13.70
CA ASP A 43 -5.58 2.68 -13.09
C ASP A 43 -5.49 3.20 -11.64
N CYS A 44 -6.53 3.85 -11.09
CA CYS A 44 -6.60 4.15 -9.66
C CYS A 44 -6.98 2.88 -8.87
N ARG A 45 -5.98 2.01 -8.69
CA ARG A 45 -6.06 0.81 -7.87
C ARG A 45 -5.54 1.14 -6.48
N TYR A 46 -6.38 1.01 -5.47
CA TYR A 46 -5.98 1.09 -4.07
C TYR A 46 -5.62 -0.32 -3.61
N ALA A 47 -4.52 -0.48 -2.89
CA ALA A 47 -4.21 -1.72 -2.18
C ALA A 47 -4.90 -1.69 -0.83
N MET A 48 -5.62 -2.75 -0.49
CA MET A 48 -6.07 -2.99 0.88
C MET A 48 -4.89 -3.61 1.64
N VAL A 49 -4.41 -2.93 2.69
CA VAL A 49 -3.25 -3.37 3.46
C VAL A 49 -3.67 -3.62 4.91
N PHE A 50 -3.36 -4.82 5.40
CA PHE A 50 -3.43 -5.14 6.82
C PHE A 50 -2.08 -4.75 7.43
N TRP A 51 -2.06 -3.72 8.27
CA TRP A 51 -0.83 -3.25 8.92
C TRP A 51 -0.57 -3.96 10.26
N ASN A 52 -1.60 -4.13 11.09
CA ASN A 52 -1.55 -4.85 12.37
C ASN A 52 -2.98 -5.04 12.94
N GLU A 53 -3.10 -5.59 14.16
CA GLU A 53 -4.40 -5.79 14.84
C GLU A 53 -5.19 -4.49 15.09
N GLN A 54 -4.51 -3.35 15.21
CA GLN A 54 -5.15 -2.04 15.44
C GLN A 54 -5.65 -1.41 14.13
N PHE A 55 -4.95 -1.66 13.03
CA PHE A 55 -5.28 -1.19 11.68
C PHE A 55 -5.40 -2.39 10.74
N PRO A 56 -6.52 -3.14 10.84
CA PRO A 56 -6.64 -4.42 10.15
C PRO A 56 -6.87 -4.29 8.65
N CYS A 57 -7.30 -3.13 8.14
CA CYS A 57 -7.51 -2.96 6.71
C CYS A 57 -7.57 -1.47 6.35
N GLU A 58 -6.49 -0.93 5.79
CA GLU A 58 -6.40 0.46 5.32
C GLU A 58 -6.27 0.51 3.80
N GLU A 59 -6.80 1.57 3.18
CA GLU A 59 -6.68 1.85 1.75
C GLU A 59 -5.39 2.62 1.47
N GLU A 60 -4.48 2.01 0.72
CA GLU A 60 -3.17 2.59 0.40
C GLU A 60 -3.02 2.82 -1.11
N TYR A 61 -2.48 3.97 -1.48
CA TYR A 61 -2.13 4.26 -2.87
C TYR A 61 -0.87 3.49 -3.27
N LEU A 62 -0.86 2.89 -4.48
CA LEU A 62 0.26 2.06 -4.94
C LEU A 62 1.59 2.83 -5.08
N ASP A 63 1.53 4.13 -5.31
CA ASP A 63 2.70 4.99 -5.38
C ASP A 63 3.28 5.32 -4.00
N GLN A 64 2.51 5.17 -2.92
CA GLN A 64 2.92 5.41 -1.54
C GLN A 64 3.51 4.19 -0.84
N ILE A 65 3.33 2.99 -1.39
CA ILE A 65 3.86 1.74 -0.81
C ILE A 65 4.87 1.05 -1.74
N GLU A 66 5.78 0.27 -1.16
CA GLU A 66 6.72 -0.57 -1.90
C GLU A 66 6.72 -2.01 -1.38
N VAL A 67 6.92 -2.96 -2.29
CA VAL A 67 7.02 -4.39 -1.96
C VAL A 67 8.40 -4.68 -1.40
N ILE A 68 8.44 -5.27 -0.21
CA ILE A 68 9.68 -5.71 0.46
C ILE A 68 9.82 -7.23 0.49
N SER A 69 8.71 -7.97 0.30
CA SER A 69 8.72 -9.42 0.13
C SER A 69 7.56 -9.84 -0.78
N GLU A 70 7.86 -10.62 -1.80
CA GLU A 70 6.85 -11.14 -2.72
C GLU A 70 6.27 -12.45 -2.19
N ALA A 71 4.95 -12.58 -2.23
CA ALA A 71 4.31 -13.87 -2.05
C ALA A 71 4.71 -14.82 -3.18
N ARG A 72 4.75 -16.13 -2.92
CA ARG A 72 5.01 -17.14 -3.96
C ARG A 72 3.76 -17.38 -4.78
#